data_AF-A0A7X7L895-F1
#
_entry.id   AF-A0A7X7L895-F1
#
_cell.length_a   1.000
_cell.length_b   1.000
_cell.length_c   1.000
_cell.angle_alpha   90.00
_cell.angle_beta   90.00
_cell.angle_gamma   90.00
#
_symmetry.space_group_name_H-M   'P 1'
#
loop_
_entity.id
_entity.type
_entity.pdbx_description
1 polymer ?
#
loop_
_entity_poly.entity_id
_entity_poly.type
_entity_poly.pdbx_seq_one_letter_code
_entity_poly.pdbx_strand_id
1 'polypeptide(L)' 'HISDISKRESFRQFSYTSMVCIKTIMGKGFLGYEEAITELKNII' A
#
# COMPACT_ATOMS: atom_id res chain seq x y z
N HIS A 1 -0.38 -2.05 3.13
CA HIS A 1 -1.03 -1.97 4.45
C HIS A 1 -2.22 -2.93 4.51
N ILE A 2 -2.33 -3.76 5.57
CA ILE A 2 -3.42 -4.74 5.71
C ILE A 2 -4.79 -4.04 5.81
N SER A 3 -4.90 -3.03 6.68
CA SER A 3 -6.08 -2.18 6.80
C SER A 3 -5.97 -0.90 5.98
N ASP A 4 -7.10 -0.22 5.80
CA ASP A 4 -7.19 1.08 5.12
C ASP A 4 -6.76 2.17 6.09
N ILE A 5 -5.54 2.71 5.89
CA ILE A 5 -4.96 3.71 6.78
C ILE A 5 -5.58 5.10 6.57
N SER A 6 -6.30 5.35 5.47
CA SER A 6 -6.99 6.62 5.22
C SER A 6 -8.22 6.81 6.14
N LYS A 7 -8.81 5.71 6.61
CA LYS A 7 -9.95 5.68 7.54
C LYS A 7 -9.54 5.71 9.02
N ARG A 8 -8.28 6.03 9.29
CA ARG A 8 -7.66 5.96 10.62
C ARG A 8 -7.12 7.31 11.05
N GLU A 9 -6.53 7.33 12.24
CA GLU A 9 -5.94 8.53 12.86
C GLU A 9 -5.02 9.27 11.89
N SER A 10 -5.03 10.61 11.92
CA SER A 10 -4.33 11.47 10.93
C SER A 10 -2.84 11.18 10.81
N PHE A 11 -2.16 10.86 11.91
CA PHE A 11 -0.73 10.54 11.91
C PHE A 11 -0.38 9.24 11.14
N ARG A 12 -1.37 8.37 10.82
CA ARG A 12 -1.16 7.16 10.03
C ARG A 12 -1.31 7.38 8.53
N GLN A 13 -1.86 8.53 8.14
CA GLN A 13 -2.16 8.83 6.74
C GLN A 13 -0.93 9.36 5.99
N PHE A 14 0.04 9.92 6.71
CA PHE A 14 1.32 10.38 6.16
C PHE A 14 2.38 9.26 6.21
N SER A 15 3.10 9.04 5.10
CA SER A 15 4.15 8.03 5.03
C SER A 15 5.38 8.56 4.28
N TYR A 16 6.54 8.51 4.94
CA TYR A 16 7.80 8.83 4.29
C TYR A 16 8.19 7.81 3.22
N THR A 17 7.82 6.54 3.40
CA THR A 17 8.13 5.50 2.42
C THR A 17 7.27 5.61 1.17
N SER A 18 6.01 6.06 1.27
CA SER A 18 5.15 6.22 0.10
C SER A 18 5.65 7.27 -0.89
N MET A 19 6.54 8.18 -0.47
CA MET A 19 7.16 9.17 -1.35
C MET A 19 8.15 8.55 -2.35
N VAL A 20 8.67 7.36 -2.06
CA VAL A 20 9.69 6.69 -2.88
C VAL A 20 9.27 5.31 -3.38
N CYS A 21 8.14 4.77 -2.89
CA CYS A 21 7.59 3.51 -3.37
C CYS A 21 6.80 3.69 -4.67
N ILE A 22 6.84 2.68 -5.53
CA ILE A 22 6.14 2.69 -6.83
C ILE A 22 4.61 2.76 -6.66
N LYS A 23 4.09 2.11 -5.61
CA LYS A 23 2.65 2.09 -5.31
C LYS A 23 2.42 1.92 -3.81
N THR A 24 1.35 2.53 -3.30
CA THR A 24 0.84 2.26 -1.95
C THR A 24 -0.47 1.47 -2.05
N ILE A 25 -0.47 0.22 -1.59
CA ILE A 25 -1.64 -0.65 -1.54
C ILE A 25 -2.12 -0.73 -0.08
N MET A 26 -3.40 -0.47 0.19
CA MET A 26 -3.98 -0.49 1.53
C MET A 26 -5.41 -1.03 1.55
N GLY A 27 -5.88 -1.51 2.71
CA GLY A 27 -7.28 -1.89 2.91
C GLY A 27 -7.75 -3.20 2.29
N LYS A 28 -6.83 -4.06 1.84
CA LYS A 28 -7.15 -5.31 1.12
C LYS A 28 -6.85 -6.59 1.90
N GLY A 29 -6.55 -6.49 3.20
CA GLY A 29 -6.11 -7.65 3.97
C GLY A 29 -4.87 -8.30 3.35
N PHE A 30 -4.90 -9.62 3.19
CA PHE A 30 -3.83 -10.36 2.51
C PHE A 30 -3.84 -10.23 0.99
N LEU A 31 -4.98 -9.91 0.37
CA LEU A 31 -5.09 -9.75 -1.10
C LEU A 31 -4.24 -8.58 -1.61
N GLY A 32 -3.89 -7.63 -0.74
CA GLY A 32 -2.98 -6.55 -1.11
C GLY A 32 -1.57 -7.02 -1.49
N TYR A 33 -1.12 -8.18 -1.00
CA TYR A 33 0.18 -8.75 -1.39
C TYR A 33 0.16 -9.37 -2.78
N GLU A 34 -0.94 -10.03 -3.16
CA GLU A 34 -1.13 -10.57 -4.51
C GLU A 34 -1.14 -9.44 -5.56
N GLU A 35 -1.84 -8.34 -5.27
CA GLU A 35 -1.79 -7.14 -6.12
C GLU A 35 -0.38 -6.58 -6.21
N ALA A 36 0.36 -6.50 -5.10
CA ALA A 36 1.74 -6.00 -5.12
C ALA A 36 2.67 -6.85 -6.00
N ILE A 37 2.55 -8.18 -5.94
CA ILE A 37 3.32 -9.09 -6.79
C ILE A 37 2.96 -8.91 -8.27
N THR A 38 1.67 -8.78 -8.57
CA THR A 38 1.18 -8.54 -9.93
C THR A 38 1.68 -7.20 -10.48
N GLU A 39 1.63 -6.15 -9.66
CA GLU A 39 2.17 -4.84 -10.01
C GLU A 39 3.67 -4.92 -10.33
N LEU A 40 4.45 -5.57 -9.46
CA LEU A 40 5.90 -5.73 -9.68
C LEU A 40 6.22 -6.47 -10.97
N LYS A 41 5.45 -7.50 -11.31
CA LYS A 41 5.62 -8.25 -12.57
C LYS A 41 5.40 -7.38 -13.82
N ASN A 42 4.58 -6.33 -13.74
CA ASN A 42 4.34 -5.43 -14.87
C ASN A 42 5.44 -4.36 -15.01
N ILE A 43 6.30 -4.21 -14.00
CA ILE A 43 7.36 -3.20 -13.95
C ILE A 43 8.74 -3.80 -14.29
N ILE A 44 8.91 -5.11 -14.09
CA ILE A 44 10.15 -5.87 -14.38
C ILE A 44 10.02 -6.55 -15.75
#